data_AF-A0A1Y5DER9-F1
#
_entry.id   AF-A0A1Y5DER9-F1
#
_cell.length_a   1.000
_cell.length_b   1.000
_cell.length_c   1.000
_cell.angle_alpha   90.00
_cell.angle_beta   90.00
_cell.angle_gamma   90.00
#
_symmetry.space_group_name_H-M   'P 1'
#
loop_
_entity.id
_entity.type
_entity.pdbx_description
1 polymer ?
#
loop_
_entity_poly.entity_id
_entity_poly.type
_entity_poly.pdbx_seq_one_letter_code
_entity_poly.pdbx_strand_id
1 'polypeptide(L)'
;MQIEILSPGILSLIQDAGRFGQHAIGLTSGGPMDPTAFKWANRLLNNDQNATAIETTVGGIKIKSHGTTRVAITGAKVAVKINGKVQPQWQSLDLIMGDELELGYA
;
A
#
# COMPACT_ATOMS: atom_id res chain seq x y z
N MET A 1 -13.91 -0.91 -5.49
CA MET A 1 -13.00 -1.96 -4.99
C MET A 1 -13.25 -2.10 -3.50
N GLN A 2 -13.39 -3.33 -3.00
CA GLN A 2 -13.50 -3.61 -1.57
C GLN A 2 -12.39 -4.59 -1.19
N ILE A 3 -11.66 -4.27 -0.13
CA ILE A 3 -10.66 -5.14 0.48
C ILE A 3 -11.01 -5.35 1.94
N GLU A 4 -10.69 -6.51 2.47
CA GLU A 4 -10.84 -6.86 3.87
C GLU A 4 -9.47 -7.03 4.49
N ILE A 5 -9.26 -6.44 5.67
CA ILE A 5 -8.01 -6.59 6.43
C ILE A 5 -8.13 -7.84 7.30
N LEU A 6 -7.40 -8.89 6.92
CA LEU A 6 -7.32 -10.13 7.71
C LEU A 6 -6.31 -9.99 8.87
N SER A 7 -5.23 -9.26 8.63
CA SER A 7 -4.24 -8.87 9.65
C SER A 7 -3.70 -7.48 9.31
N PRO A 8 -3.67 -6.52 10.26
CA PRO A 8 -3.17 -5.18 9.99
C PRO A 8 -1.64 -5.07 9.95
N GLY A 9 -0.91 -6.13 10.33
CA GLY A 9 0.53 -6.04 10.57
C GLY A 9 0.85 -5.26 11.85
N ILE A 10 2.09 -4.77 11.98
CA ILE A 10 2.52 -3.99 13.16
C ILE A 10 1.85 -2.61 13.18
N LEU A 11 1.91 -1.90 12.05
CA LEU A 11 1.26 -0.62 11.87
C LEU A 11 0.94 -0.44 10.39
N SER A 12 -0.33 -0.16 10.10
CA SER A 12 -0.79 0.19 8.75
C SER A 12 -1.65 1.43 8.81
N LEU A 13 -1.33 2.41 7.98
CA LEU A 13 -1.97 3.72 7.93
C LEU A 13 -2.49 3.99 6.52
N ILE A 14 -3.55 4.79 6.43
CA ILE A 14 -4.02 5.35 5.17
C ILE A 14 -3.27 6.67 4.95
N GLN A 15 -2.59 6.80 3.81
CA GLN A 15 -1.83 8.00 3.44
C GLN A 15 -2.29 8.55 2.10
N ASP A 16 -2.43 9.88 2.03
CA ASP A 16 -2.44 10.66 0.79
C ASP A 16 -1.07 11.36 0.65
N ALA A 17 -0.85 12.20 -0.35
CA ALA A 17 0.43 12.90 -0.54
C ALA A 17 0.75 13.95 0.54
N GLY A 18 -0.18 14.24 1.46
CA GLY A 18 -0.02 15.21 2.54
C GLY A 18 -0.76 16.54 2.34
N ARG A 19 -0.66 17.39 3.35
CA ARG A 19 -1.34 18.67 3.52
C ARG A 19 -0.33 19.81 3.65
N PHE A 20 0.20 20.25 2.53
CA PHE A 20 1.20 21.31 2.49
C PHE A 20 0.59 22.72 2.65
N GLY A 21 1.38 23.67 3.14
CA GLY A 21 0.98 25.07 3.28
C GLY A 21 0.17 25.41 4.54
N GLN A 22 -0.11 24.43 5.40
CA GLN A 22 -0.93 24.61 6.60
C GLN A 22 -0.12 24.83 7.90
N HIS A 23 1.20 25.04 7.79
CA HIS A 23 2.07 25.18 8.97
C HIS A 23 1.76 26.43 9.80
N ALA A 24 1.24 27.48 9.17
CA ALA A 24 0.85 28.71 9.87
C ALA A 24 -0.24 28.50 10.93
N ILE A 25 -1.03 27.42 10.82
CA ILE A 25 -2.06 27.04 11.80
C ILE A 25 -1.62 25.86 12.68
N GLY A 26 -0.33 25.48 12.67
CA GLY A 26 0.23 24.39 13.46
C GLY A 26 -0.07 22.99 12.95
N LEU A 27 -0.59 22.84 11.73
CA LEU A 27 -0.86 21.54 11.12
C LEU A 27 0.40 21.00 10.45
N THR A 28 0.81 19.77 10.76
CA THR A 28 1.93 19.09 10.09
C THR A 28 1.53 18.65 8.67
N SER A 29 2.52 18.40 7.82
CA SER A 29 2.26 18.00 6.43
C SER A 29 1.62 16.61 6.32
N GLY A 30 1.84 15.71 7.29
CA GLY A 30 1.40 14.31 7.17
C GLY A 30 1.95 13.63 5.91
N GLY A 31 1.16 12.72 5.34
CA GLY A 31 1.50 11.98 4.12
C GLY A 31 2.46 10.81 4.37
N PRO A 32 2.92 10.14 3.29
CA PRO A 32 3.79 8.97 3.39
C PRO A 32 5.17 9.36 3.93
N MET A 33 5.74 8.47 4.74
CA MET A 33 7.11 8.56 5.23
C MET A 33 8.13 8.44 4.09
N ASP A 34 7.84 7.65 3.05
CA ASP A 34 8.59 7.59 1.80
C ASP A 34 7.73 8.06 0.61
N PRO A 35 7.79 9.36 0.25
CA PRO A 35 7.05 9.91 -0.88
C PRO A 35 7.44 9.32 -2.23
N THR A 36 8.65 8.78 -2.38
CA THR A 36 9.12 8.21 -3.65
C THR A 36 8.46 6.86 -3.88
N ALA A 37 8.46 5.98 -2.88
CA ALA A 37 7.76 4.71 -2.93
C ALA A 37 6.26 4.92 -3.18
N PHE A 38 5.62 5.83 -2.44
CA PHE A 38 4.21 6.17 -2.61
C PHE A 38 3.87 6.59 -4.05
N LYS A 39 4.66 7.51 -4.63
CA LYS A 39 4.46 7.95 -6.03
C LYS A 39 4.63 6.80 -7.02
N TRP A 40 5.59 5.90 -6.80
CA TRP A 40 5.80 4.75 -7.67
C TRP A 40 4.66 3.73 -7.57
N ALA A 41 4.12 3.46 -6.39
CA ALA A 41 2.95 2.58 -6.23
C ALA A 41 1.78 3.10 -7.07
N ASN A 42 1.46 4.40 -6.95
CA ASN A 42 0.41 5.03 -7.74
C ASN A 42 0.73 5.03 -9.24
N ARG A 43 1.99 5.30 -9.62
CA ARG A 43 2.42 5.31 -11.02
C ARG A 43 2.29 3.95 -11.70
N LEU A 44 2.64 2.86 -11.01
CA LEU A 44 2.55 1.48 -11.52
C LEU A 44 1.09 1.07 -11.79
N LEU A 45 0.15 1.60 -11.01
CA LEU A 45 -1.28 1.39 -11.17
C LEU A 45 -1.95 2.39 -12.13
N ASN A 46 -1.19 3.37 -12.64
CA ASN A 46 -1.70 4.48 -13.44
C ASN A 46 -2.79 5.29 -12.70
N ASN A 47 -2.65 5.44 -11.39
CA ASN A 47 -3.50 6.28 -10.56
C ASN A 47 -3.07 7.76 -10.66
N ASP A 48 -3.93 8.64 -10.16
CA ASP A 48 -3.51 10.00 -9.80
C ASP A 48 -2.34 9.96 -8.79
N GLN A 49 -1.41 10.91 -8.88
CA GLN A 49 -0.21 10.90 -8.02
C GLN A 49 -0.53 11.04 -6.53
N ASN A 50 -1.68 11.63 -6.19
CA ASN A 50 -2.17 11.81 -4.82
C ASN A 50 -3.23 10.75 -4.44
N ALA A 51 -3.42 9.71 -5.25
CA ALA A 51 -4.34 8.65 -4.89
C ALA A 51 -3.92 7.99 -3.57
N THR A 52 -4.90 7.79 -2.69
CA THR A 52 -4.68 7.25 -1.35
C THR A 52 -4.10 5.83 -1.40
N ALA A 53 -3.12 5.56 -0.55
CA ALA A 53 -2.49 4.25 -0.43
C ALA A 53 -2.43 3.80 1.04
N ILE A 54 -2.17 2.50 1.24
CA ILE A 54 -1.85 1.95 2.57
C ILE A 54 -0.33 2.00 2.75
N GLU A 55 0.11 2.72 3.77
CA GLU A 55 1.50 2.67 4.26
C GLU A 55 1.58 1.60 5.35
N THR A 56 2.52 0.66 5.21
CA THR A 56 2.76 -0.37 6.22
C THR A 56 4.17 -0.26 6.77
N THR A 57 4.28 -0.25 8.10
CA THR A 57 5.54 -0.15 8.83
C THR A 57 5.87 -1.52 9.40
N VAL A 58 7.13 -1.98 9.20
CA VAL A 58 7.63 -3.33 9.54
C VAL A 58 7.00 -4.47 8.73
N GLY A 59 5.75 -4.34 8.25
CA GLY A 59 5.06 -5.34 7.44
C GLY A 59 4.11 -6.24 8.25
N GLY A 60 3.82 -7.43 7.72
CA GLY A 60 2.88 -8.38 8.33
C GLY A 60 1.40 -8.15 8.00
N ILE A 61 1.10 -7.22 7.10
CA ILE A 61 -0.26 -6.98 6.63
C ILE A 61 -0.74 -8.15 5.76
N LYS A 62 -1.98 -8.57 5.98
CA LYS A 62 -2.68 -9.56 5.16
C LYS A 62 -4.07 -9.04 4.79
N ILE A 63 -4.39 -9.07 3.50
CA ILE A 63 -5.68 -8.60 2.98
C ILE A 63 -6.35 -9.66 2.11
N LYS A 64 -7.67 -9.60 2.02
CA LYS A 64 -8.48 -10.37 1.08
C LYS A 64 -9.19 -9.45 0.11
N SER A 65 -9.11 -9.76 -1.18
CA SER A 65 -9.84 -9.01 -2.20
C SER A 65 -11.28 -9.48 -2.33
N HIS A 66 -12.24 -8.55 -2.33
CA HIS A 66 -13.66 -8.83 -2.61
C HIS A 66 -14.06 -8.50 -4.06
N GLY A 67 -13.08 -8.35 -4.96
CA GLY A 67 -13.33 -8.11 -6.38
C GLY A 67 -12.07 -8.24 -7.22
N THR A 68 -12.22 -8.14 -8.54
CA THR A 68 -11.06 -8.08 -9.43
C THR A 68 -10.42 -6.69 -9.32
N THR A 69 -9.13 -6.64 -9.01
CA THR A 69 -8.37 -5.39 -8.85
C THR A 69 -6.89 -5.60 -9.15
N ARG A 70 -6.10 -4.53 -9.07
CA ARG A 70 -4.65 -4.55 -9.24
C ARG A 70 -3.99 -3.83 -8.06
N VAL A 71 -2.87 -4.37 -7.60
CA VAL A 71 -2.08 -3.84 -6.48
C VAL A 71 -0.63 -3.68 -6.89
N ALA A 72 0.06 -2.72 -6.29
CA ALA A 72 1.50 -2.54 -6.45
C ALA A 72 2.11 -2.35 -5.06
N ILE A 73 3.19 -3.10 -4.79
CA ILE A 73 3.91 -3.04 -3.52
C ILE A 73 5.28 -2.41 -3.80
N THR A 74 5.63 -1.37 -3.07
CA THR A 74 6.88 -0.59 -3.22
C THR A 74 7.50 -0.30 -1.86
N GLY A 75 8.69 0.30 -1.83
CA GLY A 75 9.40 0.63 -0.58
C GLY A 75 10.26 -0.52 -0.09
N ALA A 76 10.23 -0.79 1.22
CA ALA A 76 11.06 -1.81 1.89
C ALA A 76 10.93 -3.19 1.22
N LYS A 77 12.03 -3.93 1.12
CA LYS A 77 12.03 -5.27 0.51
C LYS A 77 11.36 -6.27 1.46
N VAL A 78 10.22 -6.81 1.06
CA VAL A 78 9.47 -7.81 1.83
C VAL A 78 9.08 -8.99 0.96
N ALA A 79 8.77 -10.14 1.59
CA ALA A 79 8.16 -11.25 0.88
C ALA A 79 6.70 -10.89 0.53
N VAL A 80 6.40 -10.73 -0.75
CA VAL A 80 5.03 -10.53 -1.25
C VAL A 80 4.48 -11.89 -1.68
N LYS A 81 3.31 -12.28 -1.16
CA LYS A 81 2.65 -13.53 -1.56
C LYS A 81 1.20 -13.30 -1.92
N ILE A 82 0.75 -13.95 -2.99
CA ILE A 82 -0.68 -14.07 -3.33
C ILE A 82 -1.05 -15.55 -3.20
N ASN A 83 -2.01 -15.87 -2.33
CA ASN A 83 -2.43 -17.24 -2.02
C ASN A 83 -1.24 -18.17 -1.70
N GLY A 84 -0.28 -17.66 -0.92
CA GLY A 84 0.93 -18.38 -0.51
C GLY A 84 2.04 -18.47 -1.58
N LYS A 85 1.80 -18.03 -2.82
CA LYS A 85 2.81 -18.02 -3.90
C LYS A 85 3.56 -16.71 -3.92
N VAL A 86 4.89 -16.75 -3.94
CA VAL A 86 5.77 -15.57 -3.98
C VAL A 86 5.54 -14.78 -5.27
N GLN A 87 5.50 -13.47 -5.14
CA GLN A 87 5.32 -12.51 -6.23
C GLN A 87 6.45 -11.47 -6.24
N PRO A 88 6.75 -10.86 -7.40
CA PRO A 88 7.69 -9.77 -7.47
C PRO A 88 7.14 -8.51 -6.80
N GLN A 89 8.04 -7.74 -6.19
CA GLN A 89 7.78 -6.38 -5.72
C GLN A 89 8.07 -5.37 -6.86
N TRP A 90 7.62 -4.11 -6.72
CA TRP A 90 7.83 -3.04 -7.71
C TRP A 90 7.20 -3.32 -9.08
N GLN A 91 6.10 -4.06 -9.09
CA GLN A 91 5.31 -4.39 -10.27
C GLN A 91 3.83 -4.33 -9.93
N SER A 92 3.01 -4.21 -10.97
CA SER A 92 1.57 -4.33 -10.87
C SER A 92 1.16 -5.80 -10.86
N LEU A 93 0.44 -6.21 -9.82
CA LEU A 93 -0.06 -7.57 -9.63
C LEU A 93 -1.58 -7.56 -9.70
N ASP A 94 -2.16 -8.48 -10.46
CA ASP A 94 -3.61 -8.66 -10.52
C ASP A 94 -4.08 -9.52 -9.34
N LEU A 95 -5.20 -9.11 -8.74
CA LEU A 95 -5.94 -9.88 -7.73
C LEU A 95 -7.34 -10.15 -8.27
N ILE A 96 -7.81 -11.39 -8.11
CA ILE A 96 -9.21 -11.74 -8.36
C ILE A 96 -9.99 -11.81 -7.03
N MET A 97 -11.31 -11.91 -7.13
CA MET A 97 -12.16 -12.07 -5.96
C MET A 97 -11.73 -13.32 -5.16
N GLY A 98 -11.55 -13.14 -3.85
CA GLY A 98 -11.14 -14.20 -2.93
C GLY A 98 -9.63 -14.32 -2.73
N ASP A 99 -8.80 -13.68 -3.56
CA ASP A 99 -7.35 -13.72 -3.39
C ASP A 99 -6.90 -13.10 -2.07
N GLU A 100 -5.95 -13.76 -1.41
CA GLU A 100 -5.29 -13.28 -0.21
C GLU A 100 -3.87 -12.79 -0.55
N LEU A 101 -3.61 -11.52 -0.28
CA LEU A 101 -2.29 -10.90 -0.37
C LEU A 101 -1.68 -10.83 1.03
N GLU A 102 -0.44 -11.30 1.17
CA GLU A 102 0.34 -11.28 2.40
C GLU A 102 1.68 -10.58 2.15
N LEU A 103 2.02 -9.63 3.01
CA LEU A 103 3.36 -9.04 3.07
C LEU A 103 4.07 -9.57 4.32
N GLY A 104 5.26 -10.13 4.13
CA GLY A 104 6.15 -10.51 5.22
C GLY A 104 6.66 -9.30 6.00
N TYR A 105 7.57 -9.58 6.94
CA TYR A 105 8.27 -8.54 7.69
C TYR A 105 9.50 -8.05 6.92
N ALA A 106 9.83 -6.76 7.07
CA ALA A 106 11.02 -6.11 6.52
C ALA A 106 12.24 -6.25 7.45
#